data_AF-A0A1H8GQI0-F1
#
_entry.id   AF-A0A1H8GQI0-F1
#
_cell.length_a   1.000
_cell.length_b   1.000
_cell.length_c   1.000
_cell.angle_alpha   90.00
_cell.angle_beta   90.00
_cell.angle_gamma   90.00
#
_symmetry.space_group_name_H-M   'P 1'
#
loop_
_entity.id
_entity.type
_entity.pdbx_description
1 polymer ?
#
loop_
_entity_poly.entity_id
_entity_poly.type
_entity_poly.pdbx_seq_one_letter_code
_entity_poly.pdbx_strand_id
1 'polypeptide(L)'
;MKFINRIKWYFEDKFWNIQHYFEVKKCKKLYPDYEDNEFNVGSLKHVWGLQSWDDLTGKSASIYTMNDIDITYDRKSKLYMLGIETHYMFKNQNGESAYLMDLLNAFTTFMDENGYSKEFQFPMFCGTPSIMNSANSIEELYTNFKIFVLGYCAVYERANKI
;
A
#
# COMPACT_ATOMS: atom_id res chain seq x y z
N MET A 1 -2.09 37.18 19.10
CA MET A 1 -2.38 35.75 18.75
C MET A 1 -1.75 35.32 17.41
N LYS A 2 -1.91 36.06 16.29
CA LYS A 2 -1.33 35.68 14.97
C LYS A 2 0.21 35.68 14.91
N PHE A 3 0.89 36.58 15.64
CA PHE A 3 2.36 36.71 15.59
C PHE A 3 3.11 35.56 16.30
N ILE A 4 2.65 35.18 17.51
CA ILE A 4 3.20 34.06 18.28
C ILE A 4 3.05 32.74 17.50
N ASN A 5 1.89 32.52 16.87
CA ASN A 5 1.67 31.35 16.02
C ASN A 5 2.63 31.34 14.84
N ARG A 6 2.90 32.48 14.20
CA ARG A 6 3.83 32.57 13.07
C ARG A 6 5.28 32.24 13.46
N ILE A 7 5.71 32.68 14.65
CA ILE A 7 7.01 32.31 15.22
C ILE A 7 7.07 30.81 15.54
N LYS A 8 6.01 30.26 16.14
CA LYS A 8 5.90 28.84 16.42
C LYS A 8 6.05 27.99 15.15
N TRP A 9 5.28 28.29 14.10
CA TRP A 9 5.35 27.59 12.81
C TRP A 9 6.77 27.65 12.20
N TYR A 10 7.44 28.79 12.30
CA TYR A 10 8.82 28.94 11.82
C TYR A 10 9.81 28.01 12.55
N PHE A 11 9.71 27.92 13.88
CA PHE A 11 10.57 27.02 14.64
C PHE A 11 10.23 25.55 14.41
N GLU A 12 8.95 25.21 14.27
CA GLU A 12 8.52 23.85 13.92
C GLU A 12 9.08 23.45 12.54
N ASP A 13 8.92 24.29 11.52
CA ASP A 13 9.49 24.05 10.19
C ASP A 13 11.01 23.86 10.22
N LYS A 14 11.73 24.71 10.96
CA LYS A 14 13.19 24.56 11.13
C LYS A 14 13.56 23.26 11.80
N PHE A 15 12.82 22.86 12.83
CA PHE A 15 13.06 21.61 13.54
C PHE A 15 12.80 20.40 12.64
N TRP A 16 11.69 20.40 11.89
CA TRP A 16 11.36 19.37 10.89
C TRP A 16 12.46 19.24 9.83
N ASN A 17 12.94 20.34 9.28
CA ASN A 17 14.01 20.34 8.27
C ASN A 17 15.31 19.71 8.81
N ILE A 18 15.66 19.98 10.08
CA ILE A 18 16.85 19.39 10.72
C ILE A 18 16.64 17.88 10.92
N GLN A 19 15.48 17.46 11.43
CA GLN A 19 15.16 16.05 11.63
C GLN A 19 15.20 15.28 10.30
N HIS A 20 14.53 15.79 9.27
CA HIS A 20 14.51 15.23 7.92
C HIS A 20 15.94 15.06 7.37
N TYR A 21 16.78 16.08 7.49
CA TYR A 21 18.17 16.01 7.04
C TYR A 21 18.96 14.85 7.68
N PHE A 22 18.81 14.65 9.00
CA PHE A 22 19.49 13.57 9.69
C PHE A 22 18.89 12.20 9.35
N GLU A 23 17.57 12.12 9.17
CA GLU A 23 16.89 10.90 8.73
C GLU A 23 17.37 10.47 7.35
N VAL A 24 17.35 11.37 6.37
CA VAL A 24 17.83 11.09 5.00
C VAL A 24 19.28 10.64 4.99
N LYS A 25 20.16 11.29 5.76
CA LYS A 25 21.56 10.86 5.90
C LYS A 25 21.68 9.44 6.45
N LYS A 26 20.86 9.09 7.43
CA LYS A 26 20.83 7.74 7.99
C LYS A 26 20.32 6.73 6.95
N CYS A 27 19.23 7.03 6.25
CA CYS A 27 18.65 6.15 5.23
C CYS A 27 19.63 5.90 4.07
N LYS A 28 20.27 6.95 3.53
CA LYS A 28 21.31 6.81 2.49
C LYS A 28 22.50 5.95 2.92
N LYS A 29 22.80 5.91 4.23
CA LYS A 29 23.86 5.06 4.77
C LYS A 29 23.41 3.60 4.92
N LEU A 30 22.15 3.37 5.30
CA LEU A 30 21.60 2.03 5.54
C LEU A 30 21.17 1.34 4.25
N TYR A 31 20.69 2.10 3.27
CA TYR A 31 20.00 1.62 2.08
C TYR A 31 20.68 2.21 0.84
N PRO A 32 21.47 1.42 0.10
CA PRO A 32 22.25 1.92 -1.05
C PRO A 32 21.40 2.49 -2.18
N ASP A 33 20.16 2.03 -2.33
CA ASP A 33 19.21 2.47 -3.36
C ASP A 33 18.30 3.62 -2.90
N TYR A 34 18.56 4.21 -1.73
CA TYR A 34 17.70 5.25 -1.18
C TYR A 34 17.95 6.62 -1.83
N GLU A 35 16.90 7.16 -2.42
CA GLU A 35 16.80 8.53 -2.88
C GLU A 35 15.74 9.27 -2.06
N ASP A 36 15.97 10.53 -1.74
CA ASP A 36 15.00 11.33 -0.98
C ASP A 36 13.95 11.90 -1.94
N ASN A 37 12.87 11.14 -2.16
CA ASN A 37 11.79 11.45 -3.10
C ASN A 37 10.45 10.82 -2.64
N GLU A 38 9.37 11.06 -3.39
CA GLU A 38 8.02 10.58 -3.08
C GLU A 38 7.86 9.05 -3.07
N PHE A 39 8.82 8.31 -3.62
CA PHE A 39 8.81 6.85 -3.63
C PHE A 39 9.53 6.25 -2.42
N ASN A 40 10.21 7.05 -1.59
CA ASN A 40 11.01 6.58 -0.48
C ASN A 40 10.81 7.45 0.77
N VAL A 41 10.36 6.84 1.86
CA VAL A 41 10.19 7.52 3.15
C VAL A 41 10.72 6.63 4.27
N GLY A 42 11.79 7.06 4.94
CA GLY A 42 12.43 6.28 5.99
C GLY A 42 12.94 4.93 5.46
N SER A 43 12.39 3.81 5.96
CA SER A 43 12.71 2.47 5.44
C SER A 43 11.79 2.00 4.31
N LEU A 44 10.73 2.75 4.00
CA LEU A 44 9.71 2.38 3.03
C LEU A 44 10.14 2.72 1.61
N LYS A 45 9.78 1.86 0.67
CA LYS A 45 9.93 2.02 -0.77
C LYS A 45 8.60 1.72 -1.45
N HIS A 46 8.02 2.67 -2.16
CA HIS A 46 6.90 2.38 -3.05
C HIS A 46 7.38 1.50 -4.21
N VAL A 47 6.67 0.41 -4.46
CA VAL A 47 6.97 -0.56 -5.52
C VAL A 47 6.04 -0.37 -6.70
N TRP A 48 4.74 -0.25 -6.41
CA TRP A 48 3.68 -0.13 -7.42
C TRP A 48 2.39 0.36 -6.75
N GLY A 49 1.48 0.97 -7.51
CA GLY A 49 0.13 1.25 -7.05
C GLY A 49 -0.76 1.84 -8.15
N LEU A 50 -2.05 1.88 -7.86
CA LEU A 50 -3.07 2.60 -8.62
C LEU A 50 -3.49 3.82 -7.82
N GLN A 51 -3.32 4.99 -8.42
CA GLN A 51 -3.78 6.24 -7.80
C GLN A 51 -5.32 6.25 -7.72
N SER A 52 -5.84 6.72 -6.60
CA SER A 52 -7.27 6.93 -6.41
C SER A 52 -7.77 8.07 -7.30
N TRP A 53 -9.00 7.94 -7.79
CA TRP A 53 -9.67 9.02 -8.53
C TRP A 53 -9.79 10.32 -7.71
N ASP A 54 -9.87 10.22 -6.38
CA ASP A 54 -9.98 11.38 -5.48
C ASP A 54 -8.63 12.07 -5.20
N ASP A 55 -7.52 11.52 -5.71
CA ASP A 55 -6.23 12.16 -5.58
C ASP A 55 -6.13 13.41 -6.47
N LEU A 56 -6.01 14.57 -5.83
CA LEU A 56 -5.96 15.87 -6.52
C LEU A 56 -4.53 16.31 -6.90
N THR A 57 -3.51 15.47 -6.68
CA THR A 57 -2.12 15.87 -6.90
C THR A 57 -1.72 15.84 -8.38
N GLY A 58 -2.42 15.04 -9.20
CA GLY A 58 -2.10 14.82 -10.61
C GLY A 58 -0.76 14.10 -10.84
N LYS A 59 -0.19 13.48 -9.79
CA LYS A 59 1.07 12.73 -9.85
C LYS A 59 0.82 11.24 -10.07
N SER A 60 1.86 10.47 -10.41
CA SER A 60 1.78 9.00 -10.37
C SER A 60 1.63 8.50 -8.92
N ALA A 61 1.12 7.27 -8.76
CA ALA A 61 1.06 6.59 -7.48
C ALA A 61 2.43 6.59 -6.77
N SER A 62 2.43 6.93 -5.48
CA SER A 62 3.61 7.05 -4.63
C SER A 62 3.19 6.99 -3.15
N ILE A 63 4.13 7.17 -2.21
CA ILE A 63 3.82 7.20 -0.77
C ILE A 63 3.00 8.46 -0.40
N TYR A 64 3.09 9.52 -1.21
CA TYR A 64 2.46 10.81 -0.92
C TYR A 64 1.15 11.05 -1.69
N THR A 65 0.65 10.07 -2.44
CA THR A 65 -0.63 10.13 -3.13
C THR A 65 -1.67 9.26 -2.44
N MET A 66 -2.94 9.60 -2.61
CA MET A 66 -4.05 8.71 -2.29
C MET A 66 -4.09 7.62 -3.36
N ASN A 67 -3.93 6.37 -2.94
CA ASN A 67 -3.91 5.22 -3.83
C ASN A 67 -5.08 4.31 -3.49
N ASP A 68 -5.75 3.79 -4.51
CA ASP A 68 -6.77 2.75 -4.36
C ASP A 68 -6.15 1.42 -3.90
N ILE A 69 -4.95 1.14 -4.40
CA ILE A 69 -4.12 0.00 -4.01
C ILE A 69 -2.66 0.36 -4.19
N ASP A 70 -1.80 -0.03 -3.26
CA ASP A 70 -0.35 0.13 -3.39
C ASP A 70 0.44 -0.99 -2.71
N ILE A 71 1.64 -1.24 -3.24
CA ILE A 71 2.63 -2.14 -2.67
C ILE A 71 3.80 -1.29 -2.21
N THR A 72 4.13 -1.42 -0.94
CA THR A 72 5.28 -0.76 -0.31
C THR A 72 6.20 -1.82 0.28
N TYR A 73 7.49 -1.76 -0.04
CA TYR A 73 8.52 -2.61 0.56
C TYR A 73 9.14 -1.90 1.77
N ASP A 74 9.06 -2.51 2.95
CA ASP A 74 9.76 -2.01 4.13
C ASP A 74 11.14 -2.65 4.23
N ARG A 75 12.20 -1.88 3.96
CA ARG A 75 13.59 -2.36 4.02
C ARG A 75 14.01 -2.81 5.43
N LYS A 76 13.30 -2.36 6.49
CA LYS A 76 13.62 -2.72 7.88
C LYS A 76 13.10 -4.12 8.22
N SER A 77 11.81 -4.38 8.01
CA SER A 77 11.20 -5.71 8.22
C SER A 77 11.48 -6.70 7.09
N LYS A 78 11.88 -6.19 5.92
CA LYS A 78 12.08 -6.92 4.66
C LYS A 78 10.81 -7.57 4.11
N LEU A 79 9.66 -6.92 4.35
CA LEU A 79 8.36 -7.38 3.88
C LEU A 79 7.79 -6.41 2.84
N TYR A 80 7.11 -6.97 1.85
CA TYR A 80 6.17 -6.23 1.02
C TYR A 80 4.87 -6.06 1.80
N MET A 81 4.26 -4.89 1.73
CA MET A 81 3.01 -4.55 2.39
C MET A 81 2.01 -4.08 1.33
N LEU A 82 0.76 -4.46 1.48
CA LEU A 82 -0.36 -4.05 0.63
C LEU A 82 -1.22 -3.02 1.37
N GLY A 83 -1.38 -1.85 0.75
CA GLY A 83 -2.41 -0.87 1.09
C GLY A 83 -3.59 -0.96 0.12
N ILE A 84 -4.81 -0.78 0.63
CA ILE A 84 -6.02 -0.53 -0.18
C ILE A 84 -6.81 0.61 0.44
N GLU A 85 -7.49 1.40 -0.38
CA GLU A 85 -8.42 2.41 0.09
C GLU A 85 -9.70 1.72 0.61
N THR A 86 -10.14 2.11 1.80
CA THR A 86 -11.31 1.53 2.49
C THR A 86 -12.31 2.59 2.95
N HIS A 87 -12.07 3.85 2.61
CA HIS A 87 -12.95 4.97 2.93
C HIS A 87 -14.16 5.09 2.01
N TYR A 88 -14.20 4.34 0.89
CA TYR A 88 -15.34 4.32 0.00
C TYR A 88 -16.56 3.67 0.64
N MET A 89 -17.67 4.41 0.68
CA MET A 89 -18.96 3.91 1.11
C MET A 89 -19.76 3.40 -0.09
N PHE A 90 -19.87 2.08 -0.23
CA PHE A 90 -20.69 1.45 -1.25
C PHE A 90 -22.15 1.33 -0.80
N LYS A 91 -23.08 1.40 -1.75
CA LYS A 91 -24.52 1.25 -1.48
C LYS A 91 -24.90 -0.12 -0.94
N ASN A 92 -24.14 -1.15 -1.33
CA ASN A 92 -24.31 -2.54 -0.93
C ASN A 92 -23.00 -3.30 -1.14
N GLN A 93 -22.96 -4.54 -0.65
CA GLN A 93 -21.79 -5.41 -0.72
C GLN A 93 -21.40 -5.77 -2.15
N ASN A 94 -22.32 -5.76 -3.13
CA ASN A 94 -21.97 -6.00 -4.52
C ASN A 94 -21.07 -4.89 -5.07
N GLY A 95 -21.30 -3.63 -4.65
CA GLY A 95 -20.42 -2.51 -5.02
C GLY A 95 -19.01 -2.66 -4.46
N GLU A 96 -18.91 -3.08 -3.20
CA GLU A 96 -17.61 -3.33 -2.55
C GLU A 96 -16.89 -4.54 -3.16
N SER A 97 -17.61 -5.62 -3.46
CA SER A 97 -17.08 -6.78 -4.19
C SER A 97 -16.59 -6.40 -5.59
N ALA A 98 -17.32 -5.56 -6.32
CA ALA A 98 -16.89 -5.07 -7.62
C ALA A 98 -15.59 -4.26 -7.51
N TYR A 99 -15.51 -3.34 -6.55
CA TYR A 99 -14.31 -2.56 -6.28
C TYR A 99 -13.10 -3.45 -5.95
N LEU A 100 -13.24 -4.38 -5.00
CA LEU A 100 -12.17 -5.30 -4.63
C LEU A 100 -11.73 -6.20 -5.81
N MET A 101 -12.66 -6.62 -6.66
CA MET A 101 -12.35 -7.36 -7.89
C MET A 101 -11.56 -6.51 -8.89
N ASP A 102 -11.91 -5.23 -9.04
CA ASP A 102 -11.17 -4.30 -9.90
C ASP A 102 -9.74 -4.08 -9.39
N LEU A 103 -9.55 -3.95 -8.07
CA LEU A 103 -8.21 -3.89 -7.46
C LEU A 103 -7.41 -5.18 -7.69
N LEU A 104 -8.05 -6.35 -7.54
CA LEU A 104 -7.42 -7.64 -7.80
C LEU A 104 -7.05 -7.79 -9.28
N ASN A 105 -7.86 -7.28 -10.20
CA ASN A 105 -7.57 -7.26 -11.63
C ASN A 105 -6.36 -6.36 -11.92
N ALA A 106 -6.30 -5.16 -11.34
CA ALA A 106 -5.14 -4.27 -11.48
C ALA A 106 -3.85 -4.92 -10.96
N PHE A 107 -3.90 -5.57 -9.79
CA PHE A 107 -2.74 -6.30 -9.27
C PHE A 107 -2.39 -7.51 -10.17
N THR A 108 -3.38 -8.21 -10.72
CA THR A 108 -3.15 -9.29 -11.68
C THR A 108 -2.44 -8.80 -12.95
N THR A 109 -2.84 -7.64 -13.48
CA THR A 109 -2.15 -7.00 -14.62
C THR A 109 -0.72 -6.65 -14.26
N PHE A 110 -0.47 -6.06 -13.09
CA PHE A 110 0.90 -5.81 -12.61
C PHE A 110 1.75 -7.07 -12.54
N MET A 111 1.18 -8.19 -12.06
CA MET A 111 1.86 -9.48 -12.03
C MET A 111 2.27 -9.94 -13.44
N ASP A 112 1.35 -9.83 -14.40
CA ASP A 112 1.58 -10.24 -15.80
C ASP A 112 2.62 -9.36 -16.50
N GLU A 113 2.54 -8.04 -16.35
CA GLU A 113 3.46 -7.08 -16.97
C GLU A 113 4.90 -7.22 -16.46
N ASN A 114 5.08 -7.69 -15.22
CA ASN A 114 6.40 -7.86 -14.60
C ASN A 114 6.89 -9.32 -14.58
N GLY A 115 6.12 -10.25 -15.15
CA GLY A 115 6.49 -11.67 -15.23
C GLY A 115 6.51 -12.39 -13.88
N TYR A 116 5.75 -11.92 -12.89
CA TYR A 116 5.61 -12.58 -11.60
C TYR A 116 4.71 -13.82 -11.68
N SER A 117 5.00 -14.83 -10.87
CA SER A 117 4.16 -16.04 -10.80
C SER A 117 2.88 -15.79 -10.02
N LYS A 118 1.74 -16.21 -10.58
CA LYS A 118 0.42 -16.15 -9.93
C LYS A 118 0.03 -17.45 -9.22
N GLU A 119 0.94 -18.43 -9.20
CA GLU A 119 0.73 -19.81 -8.72
C GLU A 119 1.39 -20.09 -7.37
N PHE A 120 1.71 -19.05 -6.60
CA PHE A 120 2.25 -19.24 -5.25
C PHE A 120 1.23 -20.00 -4.40
N GLN A 121 1.68 -21.10 -3.78
CA GLN A 121 0.81 -21.96 -3.01
C GLN A 121 0.80 -21.52 -1.55
N PHE A 122 -0.38 -21.11 -1.06
CA PHE A 122 -0.56 -20.79 0.35
C PHE A 122 -0.35 -22.05 1.23
N PRO A 123 0.67 -22.09 2.10
CA PRO A 123 0.98 -23.27 2.87
C PRO A 123 0.01 -23.43 4.04
N MET A 124 -1.00 -24.28 3.89
CA MET A 124 -1.97 -24.59 4.96
C MET A 124 -1.36 -25.41 6.11
N PHE A 125 -0.36 -26.25 5.82
CA PHE A 125 0.27 -27.09 6.83
C PHE A 125 1.10 -26.24 7.80
N CYS A 126 0.74 -26.25 9.08
CA CYS A 126 1.31 -25.39 10.12
C CYS A 126 1.17 -23.86 9.84
N GLY A 127 0.32 -23.48 8.88
CA GLY A 127 0.00 -22.10 8.58
C GLY A 127 -1.08 -21.56 9.52
N THR A 128 -1.09 -20.23 9.70
CA THR A 128 -2.24 -19.57 10.35
C THR A 128 -3.30 -19.31 9.27
N PRO A 129 -4.59 -19.62 9.50
CA PRO A 129 -5.67 -19.32 8.56
C PRO A 129 -6.05 -17.84 8.58
N SER A 130 -5.05 -16.96 8.59
CA SER A 130 -5.18 -15.51 8.56
C SER A 130 -4.55 -14.97 7.29
N ILE A 131 -5.25 -14.08 6.61
CA ILE A 131 -4.73 -13.42 5.42
C ILE A 131 -3.95 -12.19 5.87
N MET A 132 -2.66 -12.18 5.59
CA MET A 132 -1.79 -11.06 5.93
C MET A 132 -1.69 -10.09 4.76
N ASN A 133 -1.77 -8.80 5.05
CA ASN A 133 -1.49 -7.73 4.10
C ASN A 133 0.02 -7.44 3.96
N SER A 134 0.88 -8.34 4.43
CA SER A 134 2.32 -8.27 4.26
C SER A 134 2.91 -9.65 3.98
N ALA A 135 3.96 -9.72 3.17
CA ALA A 135 4.55 -10.97 2.71
C ALA A 135 6.04 -10.84 2.36
N ASN A 136 6.74 -11.97 2.23
CA ASN A 136 8.15 -12.00 1.86
C ASN A 136 8.38 -11.80 0.36
N SER A 137 7.36 -12.06 -0.46
CA SER A 137 7.39 -11.85 -1.90
C SER A 137 6.09 -11.24 -2.42
N ILE A 138 6.17 -10.66 -3.61
CA ILE A 138 5.01 -10.09 -4.31
C ILE A 138 4.02 -11.19 -4.69
N GLU A 139 4.48 -12.38 -5.04
CA GLU A 139 3.64 -13.55 -5.37
C GLU A 139 2.84 -14.05 -4.16
N GLU A 140 3.47 -14.09 -2.99
CA GLU A 140 2.78 -14.41 -1.73
C GLU A 140 1.76 -13.31 -1.38
N LEU A 141 2.14 -12.02 -1.53
CA LEU A 141 1.24 -10.89 -1.28
C LEU A 141 0.01 -10.91 -2.21
N TYR A 142 0.23 -11.19 -3.49
CA TYR A 142 -0.82 -11.36 -4.51
C TYR A 142 -1.75 -12.51 -4.14
N THR A 143 -1.19 -13.66 -3.76
CA THR A 143 -1.98 -14.83 -3.39
C THR A 143 -2.85 -14.56 -2.17
N ASN A 144 -2.30 -13.90 -1.14
CA ASN A 144 -3.05 -13.49 0.04
C ASN A 144 -4.22 -12.59 -0.34
N PHE A 145 -3.97 -11.55 -1.14
CA PHE A 145 -5.01 -10.62 -1.58
C PHE A 145 -6.08 -11.31 -2.44
N LYS A 146 -5.67 -12.17 -3.37
CA LYS A 146 -6.56 -12.97 -4.21
C LYS A 146 -7.50 -13.85 -3.37
N ILE A 147 -6.96 -14.55 -2.37
CA ILE A 147 -7.76 -15.38 -1.45
C ILE A 147 -8.75 -14.50 -0.67
N PHE A 148 -8.32 -13.32 -0.20
CA PHE A 148 -9.19 -12.39 0.51
C PHE A 148 -10.35 -11.92 -0.35
N VAL A 149 -10.07 -11.38 -1.53
CA VAL A 149 -11.09 -10.83 -2.44
C VAL A 149 -12.09 -11.91 -2.86
N LEU A 150 -11.60 -13.06 -3.33
CA LEU A 150 -12.47 -14.16 -3.75
C LEU A 150 -13.30 -14.73 -2.59
N GLY A 151 -12.70 -14.83 -1.40
CA GLY A 151 -13.40 -15.25 -0.19
C GLY A 151 -14.48 -14.26 0.23
N TYR A 152 -14.16 -12.96 0.25
CA TYR A 152 -15.09 -11.88 0.56
C TYR A 152 -16.31 -11.92 -0.38
N CYS A 153 -16.07 -11.90 -1.69
CA CYS A 153 -17.12 -11.96 -2.71
C CYS A 153 -17.98 -13.22 -2.56
N ALA A 154 -17.38 -14.39 -2.34
CA ALA A 154 -18.13 -15.64 -2.19
C ALA A 154 -19.05 -15.66 -0.96
N VAL A 155 -18.64 -15.05 0.16
CA VAL A 155 -19.47 -14.96 1.37
C VAL A 155 -20.70 -14.08 1.13
N TYR A 156 -20.51 -12.91 0.54
CA TYR A 156 -21.59 -11.93 0.37
C TYR A 156 -22.47 -12.17 -0.86
N GLU A 157 -21.97 -12.83 -1.90
CA GLU A 157 -22.82 -13.36 -2.98
C GLU A 157 -23.81 -14.42 -2.48
N ARG A 158 -23.41 -15.24 -1.50
CA ARG A 158 -24.27 -16.25 -0.88
C ARG A 158 -25.31 -15.63 0.06
N ALA A 159 -24.94 -14.59 0.80
CA ALA A 159 -25.85 -13.87 1.68
C ALA A 159 -27.00 -13.18 0.93
N ASN A 160 -26.78 -12.76 -0.32
CA ASN A 160 -27.79 -12.14 -1.18
C ASN A 160 -28.73 -13.14 -1.90
N LYS A 161 -28.54 -14.46 -1.70
CA LYS A 161 -29.34 -15.53 -2.32
C LYS A 161 -30.21 -16.30 -1.32
N ILE A 162 -30.21 -15.92 -0.04
CA ILE A 162 -31.03 -16.50 1.04
C ILE A 162 -32.11 -15.49 1.42
#